data_AF-A0A553L7W4-F1
#
_entry.id   AF-A0A553L7W4-F1
#
_cell.length_a   1.000
_cell.length_b   1.000
_cell.length_c   1.000
_cell.angle_alpha   90.00
_cell.angle_beta   90.00
_cell.angle_gamma   90.00
#
_symmetry.space_group_name_H-M   'P 1'
#
loop_
_entity.id
_entity.type
_entity.pdbx_description
1 polymer ?
#
loop_
_entity_poly.entity_id
_entity_poly.type
_entity_poly.pdbx_seq_one_letter_code
_entity_poly.pdbx_strand_id
1 'polypeptide(L)'
;MDIWSAAVMLFLIMDPLGNLPIFMSILKSIEPKRRKIVLIRELLFALVIMFIFLFSGQAVLDFLNVKQQAVSIAGGIILFLIAIRMIFPNKSKHDDDISEQEPFLVPLAIPMISGPSILAALILLANQDPLRMTDWSIALFCAWSVSAAILLFSNLFFKLLGERGLIAVERLMGMILIMLSIQMFLDGIGNYFGLGVA
;
A
#
# COMPACT_ATOMS: atom_id res chain seq x y z
N MET A 1 -12.95 -0.61 15.98
CA MET A 1 -12.48 -1.30 14.76
C MET A 1 -11.98 -2.69 15.14
N ASP A 2 -12.37 -3.74 14.42
CA ASP A 2 -11.96 -5.12 14.72
C ASP A 2 -10.77 -5.58 13.86
N ILE A 3 -10.12 -6.68 14.26
CA ILE A 3 -8.93 -7.25 13.56
C ILE A 3 -9.22 -7.47 12.08
N TRP A 4 -10.40 -8.01 11.75
CA TRP A 4 -10.79 -8.28 10.36
C TRP A 4 -10.94 -7.01 9.54
N SER A 5 -11.59 -5.98 10.09
CA SER A 5 -11.73 -4.68 9.43
C SER A 5 -10.37 -4.03 9.19
N ALA A 6 -9.46 -4.14 10.16
CA ALA A 6 -8.08 -3.66 10.02
C ALA A 6 -7.29 -4.44 8.96
N ALA A 7 -7.40 -5.76 8.93
CA ALA A 7 -6.74 -6.58 7.92
C ALA A 7 -7.24 -6.24 6.52
N VAL A 8 -8.57 -6.06 6.35
CA VAL A 8 -9.16 -5.65 5.07
C VAL A 8 -8.71 -4.24 4.68
N MET A 9 -8.74 -3.28 5.60
CA MET A 9 -8.27 -1.91 5.32
C MET A 9 -6.79 -1.90 4.91
N LEU A 10 -5.92 -2.55 5.68
CA LEU A 10 -4.49 -2.65 5.36
C LEU A 10 -4.26 -3.37 4.03
N PHE A 11 -4.99 -4.46 3.76
CA PHE A 11 -4.91 -5.18 2.49
C PHE A 11 -5.29 -4.29 1.30
N LEU A 12 -6.37 -3.52 1.43
CA LEU A 12 -6.81 -2.58 0.40
C LEU A 12 -5.74 -1.52 0.16
N ILE A 13 -5.20 -0.92 1.22
CA ILE A 13 -4.17 0.14 1.13
C ILE A 13 -2.83 -0.40 0.59
N MET A 14 -2.49 -1.66 0.90
CA MET A 14 -1.32 -2.35 0.32
C MET A 14 -1.39 -2.51 -1.20
N ASP A 15 -2.60 -2.45 -1.76
CA ASP A 15 -2.91 -2.56 -3.18
C ASP A 15 -2.07 -3.62 -3.92
N PRO A 16 -2.15 -4.90 -3.50
CA PRO A 16 -1.40 -5.95 -4.17
C PRO A 16 -1.85 -6.13 -5.62
N LEU A 17 -3.11 -5.80 -5.93
CA LEU A 17 -3.72 -5.99 -7.25
C LEU A 17 -3.33 -4.89 -8.25
N GLY A 18 -3.35 -3.61 -7.86
CA GLY A 18 -2.86 -2.53 -8.72
C GLY A 18 -1.35 -2.56 -8.92
N ASN A 19 -0.61 -3.17 -7.97
CA ASN A 19 0.82 -3.41 -8.15
C ASN A 19 1.15 -4.59 -9.08
N LEU A 20 0.19 -5.47 -9.43
CA LEU A 20 0.45 -6.65 -10.27
C LEU A 20 1.06 -6.33 -11.66
N PRO A 21 0.55 -5.37 -12.45
CA PRO A 21 1.12 -5.04 -13.76
C PRO A 21 2.58 -4.57 -13.67
N ILE A 22 2.88 -3.74 -12.67
CA ILE A 22 4.23 -3.21 -12.41
C ILE A 22 5.17 -4.34 -12.02
N PHE A 23 4.74 -5.19 -11.07
CA PHE A 23 5.49 -6.38 -10.67
C PHE A 23 5.75 -7.29 -11.86
N MET A 24 4.74 -7.54 -12.70
CA MET A 24 4.89 -8.38 -13.89
C MET A 24 5.89 -7.79 -14.89
N SER A 25 5.89 -6.47 -15.07
CA SER A 25 6.84 -5.77 -15.94
C SER A 25 8.29 -5.92 -15.44
N ILE A 26 8.53 -5.64 -14.16
CA ILE A 26 9.86 -5.78 -13.52
C ILE A 26 10.31 -7.25 -13.57
N LEU A 27 9.40 -8.17 -13.33
CA LEU A 27 9.72 -9.59 -13.31
C LEU A 27 9.98 -10.21 -14.70
N LYS A 28 9.65 -9.51 -15.81
CA LYS A 28 10.02 -9.94 -17.16
C LYS A 28 11.52 -9.77 -17.43
N SER A 29 12.19 -8.82 -16.78
CA SER A 29 13.63 -8.58 -16.95
C SER A 29 14.53 -9.46 -16.06
N ILE A 30 13.95 -10.28 -15.19
CA ILE A 30 14.67 -11.13 -14.22
C ILE A 30 14.54 -12.60 -14.61
N GLU A 31 15.64 -13.36 -14.52
CA GLU A 31 15.62 -14.82 -14.73
C GLU A 31 14.56 -15.52 -13.86
N PRO A 32 13.76 -16.45 -14.42
CA PRO A 32 12.63 -17.08 -13.74
C PRO A 32 13.03 -17.84 -12.46
N LYS A 33 14.28 -18.31 -12.37
CA LYS A 33 14.82 -18.99 -11.18
C LYS A 33 15.12 -18.04 -10.02
N ARG A 34 15.57 -16.80 -10.30
CA ARG A 34 15.86 -15.77 -9.28
C ARG A 34 14.64 -14.92 -8.93
N ARG A 35 13.65 -14.85 -9.83
CA ARG A 35 12.40 -14.11 -9.72
C ARG A 35 11.71 -14.26 -8.36
N LYS A 36 11.49 -15.50 -7.90
CA LYS A 36 10.81 -15.79 -6.63
C LYS A 36 11.64 -15.40 -5.40
N ILE A 37 12.95 -15.58 -5.46
CA ILE A 37 13.86 -15.28 -4.34
C ILE A 37 13.89 -13.77 -4.10
N VAL A 38 14.03 -12.99 -5.17
CA VAL A 38 13.99 -11.52 -5.11
C VAL A 38 12.64 -11.06 -4.57
N LEU A 39 11.54 -11.59 -5.10
CA LEU A 39 10.20 -11.19 -4.66
C LEU A 39 9.93 -11.50 -3.19
N ILE A 40 10.29 -12.69 -2.70
CA ILE A 40 10.17 -13.04 -1.27
C ILE A 40 11.04 -12.13 -0.42
N ARG A 41 12.27 -11.83 -0.87
CA ARG A 41 13.18 -10.93 -0.17
C ARG A 41 12.56 -9.53 -0.03
N GLU A 42 12.06 -8.95 -1.12
CA GLU A 42 11.42 -7.62 -1.08
C GLU A 42 10.16 -7.61 -0.20
N LEU A 43 9.33 -8.67 -0.26
CA LEU A 43 8.14 -8.80 0.59
C LEU A 43 8.51 -8.89 2.08
N LEU A 44 9.60 -9.58 2.42
CA LEU A 44 10.11 -9.65 3.79
C LEU A 44 10.67 -8.30 4.25
N PHE A 45 11.40 -7.59 3.39
CA PHE A 45 11.87 -6.23 3.71
C PHE A 45 10.69 -5.29 3.99
N ALA A 46 9.66 -5.30 3.14
CA ALA A 46 8.45 -4.52 3.36
C ALA A 46 7.75 -4.91 4.67
N LEU A 47 7.65 -6.21 4.99
CA LEU A 47 7.05 -6.68 6.25
C LEU A 47 7.79 -6.11 7.46
N VAL A 48 9.12 -6.20 7.46
CA VAL A 48 9.96 -5.69 8.55
C VAL A 48 9.78 -4.18 8.70
N ILE A 49 9.80 -3.43 7.60
CA ILE A 49 9.58 -1.97 7.62
C ILE A 49 8.20 -1.65 8.19
N MET A 50 7.15 -2.34 7.74
CA MET A 50 5.80 -2.12 8.26
C MET A 50 5.68 -2.41 9.77
N PHE A 51 6.32 -3.48 10.26
CA PHE A 51 6.38 -3.74 11.69
C PHE A 51 7.16 -2.67 12.46
N ILE A 52 8.30 -2.22 11.92
CA ILE A 52 9.07 -1.12 12.53
C ILE A 52 8.16 0.10 12.70
N PHE A 53 7.46 0.53 11.64
CA PHE A 53 6.57 1.70 11.70
C PHE A 53 5.33 1.48 12.56
N LEU A 54 4.79 0.26 12.63
CA LEU A 54 3.67 -0.05 13.53
C LEU A 54 4.08 0.18 15.00
N PHE A 55 5.28 -0.24 15.39
CA PHE A 55 5.78 -0.07 16.76
C PHE A 55 6.44 1.29 17.03
N SER A 56 7.04 1.92 16.01
CA SER A 56 7.78 3.18 16.15
C SER A 56 6.95 4.41 15.74
N GLY A 57 5.74 4.23 15.24
CA GLY A 57 4.95 5.29 14.61
C GLY A 57 4.83 6.55 15.46
N GLN A 58 4.47 6.41 16.74
CA GLN A 58 4.38 7.54 17.65
C GLN A 58 5.73 8.20 17.93
N ALA A 59 6.79 7.40 18.13
CA ALA A 59 8.13 7.93 18.35
C ALA A 59 8.66 8.72 17.14
N VAL A 60 8.33 8.28 15.92
CA VAL A 60 8.68 9.00 14.67
C VAL A 60 7.92 10.32 14.58
N LEU A 61 6.62 10.32 14.89
CA LEU A 61 5.81 11.54 14.92
C LEU A 61 6.34 12.55 15.93
N ASP A 62 6.65 12.10 17.15
CA ASP A 62 7.16 12.94 18.23
C ASP A 62 8.53 13.52 17.86
N PHE A 63 9.41 12.70 17.25
CA PHE A 63 10.72 13.15 16.77
C PHE A 63 10.61 14.23 15.69
N LEU A 64 9.68 14.08 14.75
CA LEU A 64 9.43 15.06 13.69
C LEU A 64 8.56 16.23 14.15
N ASN A 65 8.01 16.17 15.38
CA ASN A 65 7.05 17.12 15.93
C ASN A 65 5.81 17.30 15.03
N VAL A 66 5.37 16.19 14.42
CA VAL A 66 4.24 16.15 13.48
C VAL A 66 3.03 15.56 14.18
N LYS A 67 1.88 16.22 14.03
CA LYS A 67 0.62 15.73 14.56
C LYS A 67 0.08 14.53 13.75
N GLN A 68 -0.51 13.56 14.42
CA GLN A 68 -1.15 12.39 13.79
C GLN A 68 -2.19 12.80 12.72
N GLN A 69 -2.93 13.89 12.95
CA GLN A 69 -3.91 14.43 12.00
C GLN A 69 -3.25 14.81 10.67
N ALA A 70 -2.05 15.40 10.71
CA ALA A 70 -1.32 15.79 9.50
C ALA A 70 -0.90 14.55 8.69
N VAL A 71 -0.51 13.47 9.37
CA VAL A 71 -0.17 12.20 8.72
C VAL A 71 -1.40 11.51 8.14
N SER A 72 -2.54 11.54 8.83
CA SER A 72 -3.81 11.02 8.29
C SER A 72 -4.23 11.76 7.01
N ILE A 73 -4.17 13.09 7.03
CA ILE A 73 -4.50 13.93 5.87
C ILE A 73 -3.53 13.66 4.72
N ALA A 74 -2.22 13.64 4.98
CA ALA A 74 -1.21 13.38 3.96
C ALA A 74 -1.35 11.96 3.35
N GLY A 75 -1.54 10.94 4.20
CA GLY A 75 -1.78 9.57 3.76
C GLY A 75 -3.06 9.44 2.94
N GLY A 76 -4.13 10.12 3.36
CA GLY A 76 -5.38 10.23 2.62
C GLY A 76 -5.17 10.85 1.23
N ILE A 77 -4.47 11.99 1.13
CA ILE A 77 -4.18 12.65 -0.15
C ILE A 77 -3.37 11.74 -1.07
N ILE A 78 -2.33 11.08 -0.58
CA ILE A 78 -1.51 10.19 -1.40
C ILE A 78 -2.35 8.99 -1.89
N LEU A 79 -3.14 8.39 -1.00
CA LEU A 79 -4.05 7.31 -1.35
C LEU A 79 -5.08 7.75 -2.41
N PHE A 80 -5.58 8.99 -2.31
CA PHE A 80 -6.48 9.60 -3.31
C PHE A 80 -5.84 9.63 -4.70
N LEU A 81 -4.60 10.12 -4.78
CA LEU A 81 -3.86 10.26 -6.03
C LEU A 81 -3.57 8.90 -6.67
N ILE A 82 -3.19 7.90 -5.85
CA ILE A 82 -3.00 6.52 -6.32
C ILE A 82 -4.33 5.98 -6.87
N ALA A 83 -5.41 6.15 -6.13
CA ALA A 83 -6.73 5.66 -6.50
C ALA A 83 -7.27 6.29 -7.80
N ILE A 84 -7.07 7.61 -8.00
CA ILE A 84 -7.38 8.29 -9.26
C ILE A 84 -6.60 7.68 -10.43
N ARG A 85 -5.29 7.42 -10.23
CA ARG A 85 -4.44 6.83 -11.27
C ARG A 85 -4.89 5.43 -11.66
N MET A 86 -5.41 4.64 -10.71
CA MET A 86 -5.96 3.30 -10.97
C MET A 86 -7.29 3.34 -11.73
N ILE A 87 -8.16 4.31 -11.43
CA ILE A 87 -9.45 4.46 -12.12
C ILE A 87 -9.23 4.99 -13.55
N PHE A 88 -8.34 5.97 -13.70
CA PHE A 88 -8.00 6.62 -14.95
C PHE A 88 -6.54 6.37 -15.32
N PRO A 89 -6.18 5.14 -15.73
CA PRO A 89 -4.82 4.85 -16.16
C PRO A 89 -4.52 5.63 -17.44
N ASN A 90 -3.51 6.50 -17.39
CA ASN A 90 -3.01 7.19 -18.58
C ASN A 90 -2.50 6.15 -19.58
N LYS A 91 -3.12 6.09 -20.76
CA LYS A 91 -2.71 5.22 -21.88
C LYS A 91 -1.38 5.64 -22.53
N SER A 92 -0.76 6.74 -22.08
CA SER A 92 0.26 7.49 -22.84
C SER A 92 1.72 7.27 -22.42
N LYS A 93 2.08 6.14 -21.77
CA LYS A 93 3.50 5.81 -21.49
C LYS A 93 3.76 4.30 -21.55
N HIS A 94 3.47 3.67 -22.67
CA HIS A 94 3.86 2.26 -22.86
C HIS A 94 4.60 1.95 -24.17
N ASP A 95 5.02 2.93 -24.99
CA ASP A 95 5.69 2.58 -26.25
C ASP A 95 6.94 3.35 -26.70
N ASP A 96 7.42 4.45 -26.11
CA ASP A 96 8.53 5.21 -26.79
C ASP A 96 9.63 5.84 -25.91
N ASP A 97 9.91 5.38 -24.68
CA ASP A 97 11.06 5.97 -23.93
C ASP A 97 11.78 5.01 -22.97
N ILE A 98 11.98 3.76 -23.38
CA ILE A 98 12.89 2.81 -22.70
C ILE A 98 14.22 2.71 -23.47
N SER A 99 14.67 3.83 -24.05
CA SER A 99 16.01 3.96 -24.61
C SER A 99 16.77 5.03 -23.87
N GLU A 100 17.85 4.60 -23.21
CA GLU A 100 19.03 5.42 -22.87
C GLU A 100 19.08 6.30 -21.62
N GLN A 101 18.39 5.98 -20.51
CA GLN A 101 18.89 6.47 -19.23
C GLN A 101 19.01 5.33 -18.22
N GLU A 102 20.25 5.14 -17.77
CA GLU A 102 20.72 4.16 -16.80
C GLU A 102 19.69 3.94 -15.68
N PRO A 103 19.46 2.68 -15.25
CA PRO A 103 18.61 2.41 -14.12
C PRO A 103 19.32 2.95 -12.87
N PHE A 104 19.13 4.23 -12.60
CA PHE A 104 19.41 4.79 -11.30
C PHE A 104 18.65 3.92 -10.31
N LEU A 105 19.43 3.14 -9.58
CA LEU A 105 19.12 2.45 -8.33
C LEU A 105 18.63 3.46 -7.29
N VAL A 106 17.58 4.22 -7.59
CA VAL A 106 16.69 4.71 -6.55
C VAL A 106 16.00 3.45 -6.06
N PRO A 107 16.00 3.13 -4.76
CA PRO A 107 15.33 1.93 -4.25
C PRO A 107 13.82 2.09 -4.47
N LEU A 108 13.34 1.80 -5.68
CA LEU A 108 11.94 1.91 -6.10
C LEU A 108 11.03 0.95 -5.32
N ALA A 109 11.61 -0.04 -4.65
CA ALA A 109 10.90 -1.00 -3.80
C ALA A 109 10.55 -0.45 -2.40
N ILE A 110 11.31 0.53 -1.88
CA ILE A 110 11.16 0.99 -0.49
C ILE A 110 9.94 1.92 -0.31
N PRO A 111 9.58 2.82 -1.26
CA PRO A 111 8.35 3.60 -1.15
C PRO A 111 7.11 2.95 -1.78
N MET A 112 7.23 1.99 -2.70
CA MET A 112 6.05 1.48 -3.43
C MET A 112 5.28 0.36 -2.71
N ILE A 113 5.98 -0.52 -1.97
CA ILE A 113 5.33 -1.62 -1.23
C ILE A 113 5.05 -1.22 0.23
N SER A 114 5.84 -0.29 0.78
CA SER A 114 5.56 0.42 2.05
C SER A 114 5.19 1.87 1.75
N GLY A 115 4.16 2.05 0.91
CA GLY A 115 3.60 3.35 0.54
C GLY A 115 3.50 4.30 1.73
N PRO A 116 3.81 5.60 1.58
CA PRO A 116 3.55 6.58 2.63
C PRO A 116 2.09 6.52 3.13
N SER A 117 1.15 6.06 2.30
CA SER A 117 -0.23 5.75 2.69
C SER A 117 -0.36 4.58 3.67
N ILE A 118 0.37 3.48 3.47
CA ILE A 118 0.40 2.34 4.41
C ILE A 118 1.05 2.78 5.72
N LEU A 119 2.15 3.53 5.64
CA LEU A 119 2.83 4.03 6.84
C LEU A 119 1.91 4.97 7.63
N ALA A 120 1.19 5.87 6.95
CA ALA A 120 0.19 6.72 7.58
C ALA A 120 -0.95 5.92 8.23
N ALA A 121 -1.45 4.89 7.55
CA ALA A 121 -2.49 4.01 8.08
C ALA A 121 -2.02 3.22 9.30
N LEU A 122 -0.78 2.71 9.30
CA LEU A 122 -0.20 1.99 10.43
C LEU A 122 0.01 2.91 11.64
N ILE A 123 0.49 4.13 11.42
CA ILE A 123 0.65 5.13 12.47
C ILE A 123 -0.72 5.51 13.07
N LEU A 124 -1.76 5.64 12.23
CA LEU A 124 -3.11 5.93 12.69
C LEU A 124 -3.67 4.77 13.52
N LEU A 125 -3.48 3.53 13.05
CA LEU A 125 -3.97 2.32 13.71
C LEU A 125 -3.28 2.07 15.05
N ALA A 126 -1.96 2.28 15.12
CA ALA A 126 -1.17 2.14 16.35
C ALA A 126 -1.61 3.14 17.44
N ASN A 127 -2.05 4.33 17.05
CA ASN A 127 -2.45 5.39 17.97
C ASN A 127 -3.94 5.36 18.36
N GLN A 128 -4.80 4.70 17.59
CA GLN A 128 -6.21 4.54 17.96
C GLN A 128 -6.38 3.76 19.26
N ASP A 129 -5.59 2.69 19.46
CA ASP A 129 -5.71 1.84 20.65
C ASP A 129 -4.39 1.11 20.97
N PRO A 130 -3.51 1.71 21.79
CA PRO A 130 -2.19 1.15 22.12
C PRO A 130 -2.24 -0.21 22.83
N LEU A 131 -3.35 -0.51 23.53
CA LEU A 131 -3.58 -1.78 24.23
C LEU A 131 -3.85 -2.94 23.27
N ARG A 132 -4.15 -2.66 22.00
CA ARG A 132 -4.47 -3.64 20.95
C ARG A 132 -3.34 -3.84 19.95
N MET A 133 -2.10 -3.54 20.33
CA MET A 133 -0.93 -3.69 19.44
C MET A 133 -0.76 -5.11 18.89
N THR A 134 -1.12 -6.14 19.68
CA THR A 134 -1.13 -7.54 19.25
C THR A 134 -2.16 -7.80 18.16
N ASP A 135 -3.37 -7.26 18.30
CA ASP A 135 -4.45 -7.34 17.31
C ASP A 135 -4.03 -6.68 15.98
N TRP A 136 -3.41 -5.50 16.05
CA TRP A 136 -2.90 -4.78 14.86
C TRP A 136 -1.76 -5.52 14.18
N SER A 137 -0.87 -6.17 14.96
CA SER A 137 0.19 -7.01 14.43
C SER A 137 -0.35 -8.23 13.67
N ILE A 138 -1.39 -8.88 14.21
CA ILE A 138 -2.07 -10.00 13.56
C ILE A 138 -2.77 -9.52 12.27
N ALA A 139 -3.50 -8.40 12.34
CA ALA A 139 -4.16 -7.82 11.18
C ALA A 139 -3.18 -7.48 10.06
N LEU A 140 -2.04 -6.86 10.40
CA LEU A 140 -0.95 -6.54 9.46
C LEU A 140 -0.36 -7.81 8.84
N PHE A 141 -0.05 -8.81 9.64
CA PHE A 141 0.52 -10.06 9.15
C PHE A 141 -0.46 -10.81 8.23
N CYS A 142 -1.75 -10.82 8.56
CA CYS A 142 -2.79 -11.39 7.72
C CYS A 142 -2.91 -10.64 6.37
N ALA A 143 -3.00 -9.31 6.41
CA ALA A 143 -3.06 -8.47 5.21
C ALA A 143 -1.84 -8.71 4.31
N TRP A 144 -0.64 -8.68 4.90
CA TRP A 144 0.60 -8.95 4.19
C TRP A 144 0.64 -10.36 3.60
N SER A 145 0.19 -11.38 4.35
CA SER A 145 0.20 -12.77 3.88
C SER A 145 -0.68 -12.95 2.63
N VAL A 146 -1.86 -12.32 2.62
CA VAL A 146 -2.75 -12.35 1.46
C VAL A 146 -2.12 -11.59 0.28
N SER A 147 -1.59 -10.40 0.50
CA SER A 147 -0.90 -9.60 -0.52
C SER A 147 0.30 -10.35 -1.11
N ALA A 148 1.12 -10.96 -0.26
CA ALA A 148 2.27 -11.78 -0.64
C ALA A 148 1.84 -12.99 -1.49
N ALA A 149 0.78 -13.68 -1.09
CA ALA A 149 0.22 -14.79 -1.87
C ALA A 149 -0.23 -14.32 -3.26
N ILE A 150 -0.98 -13.22 -3.36
CA ILE A 150 -1.43 -12.67 -4.65
C ILE A 150 -0.25 -12.36 -5.56
N LEU A 151 0.80 -11.73 -5.05
CA LEU A 151 1.99 -11.36 -5.82
C LEU A 151 2.83 -12.58 -6.21
N LEU A 152 2.99 -13.56 -5.33
CA LEU A 152 3.68 -14.83 -5.62
C LEU A 152 2.95 -15.66 -6.67
N PHE A 153 1.62 -15.64 -6.64
CA PHE A 153 0.75 -16.29 -7.61
C PHE A 153 0.29 -15.35 -8.73
N SER A 154 0.99 -14.23 -8.95
CA SER A 154 0.67 -13.22 -9.98
C SER A 154 0.45 -13.82 -11.37
N ASN A 155 1.28 -14.78 -11.78
CA ASN A 155 1.11 -15.49 -13.06
C ASN A 155 -0.21 -16.27 -13.15
N LEU A 156 -0.70 -16.81 -12.03
CA LEU A 156 -1.97 -17.53 -11.96
C LEU A 156 -3.14 -16.55 -12.07
N PHE A 157 -3.09 -15.44 -11.33
CA PHE A 157 -4.08 -14.37 -11.42
C PHE A 157 -4.16 -13.78 -12.83
N PHE A 158 -3.01 -13.55 -13.46
CA PHE A 158 -2.96 -13.06 -14.84
C PHE A 158 -3.58 -14.04 -15.84
N LYS A 159 -3.35 -15.35 -15.68
CA LYS A 159 -3.99 -16.39 -16.52
C LYS A 159 -5.48 -16.53 -16.26
N LEU A 160 -5.94 -16.31 -15.03
CA LEU A 160 -7.33 -16.48 -14.63
C LEU A 160 -8.20 -15.28 -15.05
N LEU A 161 -7.73 -14.05 -14.79
CA LEU A 161 -8.48 -12.81 -15.09
C LEU A 161 -8.20 -12.25 -16.48
N GLY A 162 -7.03 -12.57 -17.06
CA GLY A 162 -6.54 -11.90 -18.26
C GLY A 162 -6.27 -10.41 -18.03
N GLU A 163 -5.75 -9.73 -19.06
CA GLU A 163 -5.39 -8.31 -18.99
C GLU A 163 -6.61 -7.40 -18.73
N ARG A 164 -7.73 -7.67 -19.41
CA ARG A 164 -8.97 -6.90 -19.24
C ARG A 164 -9.60 -7.08 -17.84
N GLY A 165 -9.56 -8.29 -17.28
CA GLY A 165 -10.08 -8.56 -15.95
C GLY A 165 -9.22 -7.91 -14.86
N LEU A 166 -7.89 -7.91 -15.04
CA LEU A 166 -6.97 -7.24 -14.14
C LEU A 166 -7.24 -5.73 -14.09
N ILE A 167 -7.41 -5.09 -15.25
CA ILE A 167 -7.77 -3.66 -15.34
C ILE A 167 -9.12 -3.36 -14.68
N ALA A 168 -10.12 -4.24 -14.85
CA ALA A 168 -11.44 -4.06 -14.24
C ALA A 168 -11.37 -4.13 -12.71
N VAL A 169 -10.61 -5.11 -12.17
CA VAL A 169 -10.39 -5.27 -10.73
C VAL A 169 -9.58 -4.11 -10.16
N GLU A 170 -8.56 -3.64 -10.86
CA GLU A 170 -7.77 -2.47 -10.48
C GLU A 170 -8.65 -1.21 -10.39
N ARG A 171 -9.56 -1.00 -11.34
CA ARG A 171 -10.52 0.11 -11.27
C ARG A 171 -11.47 0.00 -10.10
N LEU A 172 -11.95 -1.21 -9.81
CA LEU A 172 -12.82 -1.47 -8.66
C LEU A 172 -12.09 -1.18 -7.34
N MET A 173 -10.85 -1.64 -7.21
CA MET A 173 -9.99 -1.33 -6.06
C MET A 173 -9.75 0.17 -5.93
N GLY A 174 -9.46 0.87 -7.04
CA GLY A 174 -9.32 2.32 -7.06
C GLY A 174 -10.56 3.04 -6.53
N MET A 175 -11.77 2.60 -6.91
CA MET A 175 -13.02 3.18 -6.37
C MET A 175 -13.13 2.99 -4.84
N ILE A 176 -12.72 1.83 -4.33
CA ILE A 176 -12.70 1.56 -2.88
C ILE A 176 -11.65 2.43 -2.17
N LEU A 177 -10.46 2.58 -2.76
CA LEU A 177 -9.38 3.38 -2.20
C LEU A 177 -9.72 4.87 -2.15
N ILE A 178 -10.49 5.40 -3.12
CA ILE A 178 -11.01 6.77 -3.02
C ILE A 178 -11.87 6.93 -1.76
N MET A 179 -12.77 5.99 -1.48
CA MET A 179 -13.63 6.07 -0.29
C MET A 179 -12.80 6.06 1.00
N LEU A 180 -11.82 5.15 1.10
CA LEU A 180 -10.91 5.09 2.25
C LEU A 180 -10.07 6.36 2.39
N SER A 181 -9.57 6.90 1.29
CA SER A 181 -8.80 8.13 1.25
C SER A 181 -9.59 9.33 1.77
N ILE A 182 -10.84 9.49 1.30
CA ILE A 182 -11.72 10.57 1.75
C ILE A 182 -12.03 10.39 3.25
N GLN A 183 -12.27 9.16 3.70
CA GLN A 183 -12.47 8.88 5.13
C GLN A 183 -11.26 9.31 5.96
N MET A 184 -10.04 8.89 5.58
CA MET A 184 -8.80 9.29 6.27
C MET A 184 -8.60 10.81 6.32
N PHE A 185 -9.00 11.50 5.25
CA PHE A 185 -8.93 12.95 5.16
C PHE A 185 -9.95 13.62 6.10
N LEU A 186 -11.21 13.15 6.10
CA LEU A 186 -12.27 13.65 6.97
C LEU A 186 -11.97 13.38 8.45
N ASP A 187 -11.50 12.18 8.79
CA ASP A 187 -11.09 11.82 10.14
C ASP A 187 -9.94 12.71 10.61
N GLY A 188 -8.96 12.98 9.75
CA GLY A 188 -7.85 13.88 10.05
C GLY A 188 -8.31 15.31 10.33
N ILE A 189 -9.25 15.83 9.53
CA ILE A 189 -9.83 17.16 9.72
C ILE A 189 -10.67 17.22 11.00
N GLY A 190 -11.59 16.27 11.20
CA GLY A 190 -12.47 16.28 12.36
C GLY A 190 -11.71 16.14 13.68
N ASN A 191 -10.71 15.24 13.72
CA ASN A 191 -9.79 15.12 14.86
C ASN A 191 -8.94 16.38 15.08
N TYR A 192 -8.68 17.18 14.04
CA TYR A 192 -7.97 18.46 14.17
C TYR A 192 -8.86 19.55 14.80
N PHE A 193 -10.14 19.59 14.41
CA PHE A 193 -11.12 20.56 14.93
C PHE A 193 -11.82 20.10 16.21
N GLY A 194 -11.55 18.90 16.72
CA GLY A 194 -12.23 18.33 17.90
C GLY A 194 -13.70 17.95 17.64
N LEU A 195 -14.08 17.83 16.37
CA LEU A 195 -15.36 17.29 15.94
C LEU A 195 -15.18 15.77 16.00
N GLY A 196 -15.68 15.10 17.05
CA GLY A 196 -15.60 13.65 17.14
C GLY A 196 -16.25 13.01 15.91
N VAL A 197 -15.44 12.59 14.94
CA VAL A 197 -15.92 11.88 13.76
C VAL A 197 -16.15 10.44 14.21
N ALA A 198 -17.39 9.99 14.02
CA ALA A 198 -17.88 8.66 14.39
C ALA A 198 -17.39 7.58 13.42
#